data_AF-A0A7S3XZT4-F1
#
_entry.id   AF-A0A7S3XZT4-F1
#
_cell.length_a   1.000
_cell.length_b   1.000
_cell.length_c   1.000
_cell.angle_alpha   90.00
_cell.angle_beta   90.00
_cell.angle_gamma   90.00
#
_symmetry.space_group_name_H-M   'P 1'
#
loop_
_entity.id
_entity.type
_entity.pdbx_description
1 polymer ?
#
loop_
_entity_poly.entity_id
_entity_poly.type
_entity_poly.pdbx_seq_one_letter_code
_entity_poly.pdbx_strand_id
1 'polypeptide(L)'
;HAPVGAWRGDRLVLRDAGGSRTLAGGVVLDPFAPARYRRTPERLAELAACELPTAARRRERLLALSTLGLDLARFAQAEGLAEPLQGWALGDAAAEALTARLLAVLADFHARAPDELGPDAARLRRLVAPRLAEPLWQELLAGLRATGRVAQRGACVHLPEHGVQLSAVEQRIAQKIAPRLAAAGAEGAWARDLAKDCGE
;
A
#
# COMPACT_ATOMS: atom_id res chain seq x y z
N HIS A 1 -14.97 30.74 12.81
CA HIS A 1 -14.36 29.69 13.67
C HIS A 1 -12.88 29.62 13.37
N ALA A 2 -12.02 29.67 14.39
CA ALA A 2 -10.58 29.47 14.26
C ALA A 2 -10.21 28.03 14.65
N PRO A 3 -9.17 27.42 14.06
CA PRO A 3 -8.69 26.11 14.48
C PRO A 3 -8.16 26.17 15.92
N VAL A 4 -8.35 25.09 16.67
CA VAL A 4 -7.87 24.92 18.04
C VAL A 4 -7.00 23.67 18.09
N GLY A 5 -5.85 23.77 18.74
CA GLY A 5 -5.03 22.61 19.07
C GLY A 5 -5.59 21.89 20.30
N ALA A 6 -5.77 20.58 20.20
CA ALA A 6 -6.13 19.73 21.33
C ALA A 6 -5.48 18.36 21.16
N TRP A 7 -5.14 17.75 22.28
CA TRP A 7 -4.70 16.35 22.35
C TRP A 7 -5.82 15.45 22.86
N ARG A 8 -5.68 14.16 22.57
CA ARG A 8 -6.51 13.13 23.18
C ARG A 8 -6.40 13.23 24.71
N GLY A 9 -7.54 13.27 25.38
CA GLY A 9 -7.63 13.37 26.83
C GLY A 9 -7.80 14.80 27.34
N ASP A 10 -7.65 15.82 26.48
CA ASP A 10 -7.96 17.19 26.85
C ASP A 10 -9.43 17.31 27.23
N ARG A 11 -9.67 18.00 28.34
CA ARG A 11 -11.01 18.25 28.87
C ARG A 11 -11.55 19.53 28.28
N LEU A 12 -12.80 19.49 27.85
CA LEU A 12 -13.51 20.62 27.27
C LEU A 12 -14.80 20.90 28.04
N VAL A 13 -15.19 22.18 28.05
CA VAL A 13 -16.45 22.66 28.63
C VAL A 13 -17.27 23.24 27.49
N LEU A 14 -18.46 22.70 27.28
CA LEU A 14 -19.44 23.20 26.33
C LEU A 14 -20.33 24.22 27.04
N ARG A 15 -20.35 25.45 26.52
CA ARG A 15 -21.17 26.55 27.02
C ARG A 15 -22.21 26.96 25.99
N ASP A 16 -23.21 27.72 26.43
CA ASP A 16 -24.14 28.41 25.54
C ASP A 16 -23.41 29.43 24.64
N ALA A 17 -24.09 29.91 23.60
CA ALA A 17 -23.51 30.86 22.65
C ALA A 17 -23.06 32.18 23.31
N GLY A 18 -23.70 32.58 24.42
CA GLY A 18 -23.31 33.75 25.20
C GLY A 18 -22.18 33.52 26.21
N GLY A 19 -21.72 32.28 26.40
CA GLY A 19 -20.68 31.92 27.37
C GLY A 19 -21.09 32.05 28.84
N SER A 20 -22.37 32.29 29.10
CA SER A 20 -22.97 32.59 30.41
C SER A 20 -23.31 31.34 31.22
N ARG A 21 -23.58 30.22 30.54
CA ARG A 21 -24.02 28.97 31.16
C ARG A 21 -23.21 27.78 30.64
N THR A 22 -22.74 26.95 31.56
CA THR A 22 -22.18 25.63 31.23
C THR A 22 -23.31 24.67 30.87
N LEU A 23 -23.22 24.07 29.68
CA LEU A 23 -24.17 23.09 29.17
C LEU A 23 -23.69 21.66 29.44
N ALA A 24 -22.41 21.38 29.19
CA ALA A 24 -21.84 20.05 29.35
C ALA A 24 -20.31 20.11 29.50
N GLY A 25 -19.72 18.97 29.90
CA GLY A 25 -18.29 18.71 29.76
C GLY A 25 -18.03 17.68 28.67
N GLY A 26 -16.77 17.53 28.29
CA GLY A 26 -16.34 16.49 27.36
C GLY A 26 -14.85 16.21 27.46
N VAL A 27 -14.43 15.19 26.73
CA VAL A 27 -13.03 14.83 26.55
C VAL A 27 -12.77 14.62 25.06
N VAL A 28 -11.61 15.04 24.59
CA VAL A 28 -11.19 14.79 23.21
C VAL A 28 -10.77 13.33 23.07
N LEU A 29 -11.46 12.57 22.21
CA LEU A 29 -11.11 11.19 21.88
C LEU A 29 -10.22 11.08 20.63
N ASP A 30 -10.46 11.92 19.63
CA ASP A 30 -9.66 11.98 18.40
C ASP A 30 -9.64 13.43 17.88
N PRO A 31 -8.50 14.12 17.94
CA PRO A 31 -8.37 15.50 17.45
C PRO A 31 -8.41 15.58 15.91
N PHE A 32 -8.29 14.46 15.20
CA PHE A 32 -8.26 14.40 13.74
C PHE A 32 -9.47 13.69 13.15
N ALA A 33 -10.65 13.88 13.75
CA ALA A 33 -11.90 13.28 13.28
C ALA A 33 -12.19 13.58 11.78
N PRO A 34 -12.72 12.61 11.02
CA PRO A 34 -13.01 12.81 9.60
C PRO A 34 -14.15 13.80 9.37
N ALA A 35 -14.15 14.48 8.23
CA ALA A 35 -15.20 15.43 7.86
C ALA A 35 -16.56 14.75 7.56
N ARG A 36 -16.54 13.53 7.04
CA ARG A 36 -17.71 12.71 6.67
C ARG A 36 -17.64 11.35 7.36
N TYR A 37 -18.75 10.60 7.33
CA TYR A 37 -18.81 9.21 7.83
C TYR A 37 -18.53 9.05 9.34
N ARG A 38 -18.82 10.07 10.16
CA ARG A 38 -18.55 10.08 11.61
C ARG A 38 -19.34 9.05 12.43
N ARG A 39 -20.37 8.43 11.84
CA ARG A 39 -21.31 7.49 12.50
C ARG A 39 -21.29 6.09 11.90
N THR A 40 -20.33 5.77 11.02
CA THR A 40 -20.24 4.41 10.49
C THR A 40 -19.77 3.44 11.56
N PRO A 41 -20.12 2.15 11.47
CA PRO A 41 -19.68 1.14 12.44
C PRO A 41 -18.16 1.11 12.63
N GLU A 42 -17.41 1.26 11.55
CA GLU A 42 -15.94 1.27 11.57
C GLU A 42 -15.43 2.45 12.39
N ARG A 43 -16.00 3.64 12.18
CA ARG A 43 -15.59 4.84 12.90
C ARG A 43 -15.96 4.77 14.38
N LEU A 44 -17.11 4.20 14.71
CA LEU A 44 -17.50 3.99 16.11
C LEU A 44 -16.56 2.98 16.80
N ALA A 45 -16.12 1.95 16.09
CA ALA A 45 -15.13 1.00 16.61
C ALA A 45 -13.76 1.65 16.87
N GLU A 46 -13.31 2.55 15.99
CA GLU A 46 -12.10 3.36 16.21
C GLU A 46 -12.23 4.25 17.45
N LEU A 47 -13.37 4.93 17.62
CA LEU A 47 -13.61 5.78 18.79
C LEU A 47 -13.62 4.97 20.09
N ALA A 48 -14.25 3.78 20.08
CA ALA A 48 -14.20 2.86 21.22
C ALA A 48 -12.75 2.39 21.50
N ALA A 49 -11.93 2.21 20.46
CA ALA A 49 -10.51 1.93 20.64
C ALA A 49 -9.78 3.09 21.32
N CYS A 50 -10.10 4.35 20.96
CA CYS A 50 -9.51 5.56 21.56
C CYS A 50 -9.83 5.73 23.06
N GLU A 51 -10.84 5.04 23.58
CA GLU A 51 -11.20 5.05 25.01
C GLU A 51 -10.35 4.10 25.86
N LEU A 52 -9.57 3.20 25.25
CA LEU A 52 -8.68 2.29 25.99
C LEU A 52 -7.65 3.07 26.82
N PRO A 53 -7.21 2.56 27.98
CA PRO A 53 -6.51 3.36 28.99
C PRO A 53 -5.10 3.82 28.57
N THR A 54 -4.35 3.02 27.84
CA THR A 54 -2.95 3.31 27.48
C THR A 54 -2.76 3.50 25.98
N ALA A 55 -1.80 4.34 25.58
CA ALA A 55 -1.50 4.59 24.17
C ALA A 55 -1.09 3.30 23.44
N ALA A 56 -0.36 2.41 24.12
CA ALA A 56 -0.01 1.10 23.58
C ALA A 56 -1.25 0.26 23.22
N ARG A 57 -2.23 0.17 24.13
CA ARG A 57 -3.49 -0.58 23.89
C ARG A 57 -4.35 0.06 22.82
N ARG A 58 -4.43 1.39 22.77
CA ARG A 58 -5.11 2.12 21.70
C ARG A 58 -4.48 1.83 20.35
N ARG A 59 -3.16 1.93 20.23
CA ARG A 59 -2.41 1.62 19.01
C ARG A 59 -2.64 0.20 18.54
N GLU A 60 -2.49 -0.77 19.45
CA GLU A 60 -2.73 -2.19 19.18
C GLU A 60 -4.15 -2.41 18.63
N ARG A 61 -5.16 -1.82 19.29
CA ARG A 61 -6.55 -1.98 18.86
C ARG A 61 -6.84 -1.27 17.53
N LEU A 62 -6.30 -0.07 17.30
CA LEU A 62 -6.44 0.66 16.03
C LEU A 62 -5.77 -0.09 14.88
N LEU A 63 -4.61 -0.72 15.11
CA LEU A 63 -3.96 -1.57 14.12
C LEU A 63 -4.78 -2.81 13.77
N ALA A 64 -5.41 -3.43 14.76
CA ALA A 64 -6.29 -4.58 14.54
C ALA A 64 -7.56 -4.21 13.75
N LEU A 65 -8.02 -2.95 13.82
CA LEU A 65 -9.19 -2.46 13.08
C LEU A 65 -8.83 -1.93 11.69
N SER A 66 -7.61 -1.44 11.49
CA SER A 66 -7.23 -0.77 10.25
C SER A 66 -6.89 -1.77 9.13
N THR A 67 -7.58 -1.63 8.02
CA THR A 67 -7.27 -2.35 6.76
C THR A 67 -6.32 -1.56 5.84
N LEU A 68 -6.09 -0.27 6.13
CA LEU A 68 -5.28 0.64 5.31
C LEU A 68 -3.99 1.08 6.02
N GLY A 69 -3.70 0.49 7.17
CA GLY A 69 -2.60 0.85 8.05
C GLY A 69 -2.90 2.06 8.94
N LEU A 70 -1.98 2.31 9.86
CA LEU A 70 -2.01 3.40 10.82
C LEU A 70 -0.79 4.30 10.56
N ASP A 71 -1.04 5.59 10.33
CA ASP A 71 -0.01 6.62 10.32
C ASP A 71 0.48 6.84 11.75
N LEU A 72 1.71 6.40 12.04
CA LEU A 72 2.27 6.45 13.38
C LEU A 72 2.58 7.88 13.83
N ALA A 73 2.92 8.77 12.90
CA ALA A 73 3.16 10.18 13.20
C ALA A 73 1.86 10.87 13.61
N ARG A 74 0.78 10.65 12.84
CA ARG A 74 -0.55 11.17 13.20
C ARG A 74 -1.05 10.60 14.53
N PHE A 75 -0.82 9.31 14.78
CA PHE A 75 -1.15 8.69 16.06
C PHE A 75 -0.38 9.33 17.22
N ALA A 76 0.94 9.47 17.10
CA ALA A 76 1.77 10.09 18.14
C ALA A 76 1.36 11.55 18.42
N GLN A 77 1.02 12.30 17.37
CA GLN A 77 0.53 13.67 17.48
C GLN A 77 -0.83 13.74 18.21
N ALA A 78 -1.75 12.82 17.92
CA ALA A 78 -3.05 12.77 18.59
C ALA A 78 -2.92 12.46 20.08
N GLU A 79 -1.99 11.57 20.42
CA GLU A 79 -1.71 11.14 21.78
C GLU A 79 -0.85 12.12 22.59
N GLY A 80 -0.21 13.10 21.94
CA GLY A 80 0.73 14.02 22.59
C GLY A 80 1.98 13.30 23.11
N LEU A 81 2.47 12.27 22.39
CA LEU A 81 3.66 11.53 22.82
C LEU A 81 4.91 12.41 22.75
N ALA A 82 5.75 12.35 23.78
CA ALA A 82 7.02 13.08 23.82
C ALA A 82 7.99 12.59 22.75
N GLU A 83 8.07 11.27 22.57
CA GLU A 83 8.87 10.65 21.52
C GLU A 83 8.02 10.49 20.25
N PRO A 84 8.43 11.10 19.12
CA PRO A 84 7.69 10.96 17.87
C PRO A 84 7.80 9.54 17.34
N LEU A 85 6.67 9.01 16.85
CA LEU A 85 6.67 7.81 16.03
C LEU A 85 6.63 8.22 14.56
N GLN A 86 7.27 7.45 13.68
CA GLN A 86 7.34 7.74 12.26
C GLN A 86 6.93 6.51 11.44
N GLY A 87 6.54 6.76 10.19
CA GLY A 87 6.17 5.72 9.25
C GLY A 87 4.74 5.21 9.45
N TRP A 88 4.51 4.03 8.89
CA TRP A 88 3.21 3.38 8.87
C TRP A 88 3.31 2.00 9.49
N ALA A 89 2.24 1.58 10.15
CA ALA A 89 2.11 0.22 10.66
C ALA A 89 0.84 -0.43 10.12
N LEU A 90 0.88 -1.75 9.94
CA LEU A 90 -0.25 -2.55 9.49
C LEU A 90 -0.40 -3.73 10.44
N GLY A 91 -1.62 -4.05 10.86
CA GLY A 91 -1.87 -5.24 11.69
C GLY A 91 -1.67 -6.53 10.89
N ASP A 92 -1.25 -7.60 11.56
CA ASP A 92 -0.88 -8.87 10.92
C ASP A 92 -1.99 -9.43 10.02
N ALA A 93 -3.22 -9.50 10.52
CA ALA A 93 -4.37 -9.98 9.74
C ALA A 93 -4.61 -9.15 8.46
N ALA A 94 -4.44 -7.83 8.53
CA ALA A 94 -4.56 -6.95 7.37
C ALA A 94 -3.39 -7.14 6.40
N ALA A 95 -2.17 -7.35 6.91
CA ALA A 95 -0.98 -7.62 6.12
C ALA A 95 -1.10 -8.96 5.37
N GLU A 96 -1.58 -10.01 6.04
CA GLU A 96 -1.84 -11.32 5.44
C GLU A 96 -2.91 -11.23 4.35
N ALA A 97 -4.05 -10.59 4.64
CA ALA A 97 -5.14 -10.43 3.67
C ALA A 97 -4.69 -9.62 2.44
N LEU A 98 -3.93 -8.54 2.66
CA LEU A 98 -3.41 -7.70 1.60
C LEU A 98 -2.38 -8.45 0.75
N THR A 99 -1.52 -9.25 1.39
CA THR A 99 -0.55 -10.09 0.69
C THR A 99 -1.24 -11.15 -0.15
N ALA A 100 -2.23 -11.87 0.40
CA ALA A 100 -3.00 -12.86 -0.33
C ALA A 100 -3.69 -12.24 -1.56
N ARG A 101 -4.30 -11.06 -1.40
CA ARG A 101 -4.90 -10.32 -2.50
C ARG A 101 -3.88 -9.90 -3.56
N LEU A 102 -2.70 -9.42 -3.14
CA LEU A 102 -1.64 -9.01 -4.04
C LEU A 102 -1.20 -10.18 -4.93
N LEU A 103 -0.91 -11.33 -4.33
CA LEU A 103 -0.48 -12.52 -5.07
C LEU A 103 -1.56 -13.03 -6.01
N ALA A 104 -2.82 -13.01 -5.59
CA ALA A 104 -3.95 -13.38 -6.44
C ALA A 104 -4.07 -12.45 -7.66
N VAL A 105 -3.92 -11.13 -7.47
CA VAL A 105 -3.95 -10.16 -8.57
C VAL A 105 -2.78 -10.35 -9.53
N LEU A 106 -1.58 -10.67 -9.02
CA LEU A 106 -0.43 -10.98 -9.88
C LEU A 106 -0.67 -12.27 -10.68
N ALA A 107 -1.15 -13.34 -10.05
CA ALA A 107 -1.46 -14.59 -10.74
C ALA A 107 -2.49 -14.38 -11.87
N ASP A 108 -3.56 -13.65 -11.58
CA ASP A 108 -4.60 -13.30 -12.54
C ASP A 108 -4.10 -12.35 -13.65
N PHE A 109 -3.15 -11.46 -13.33
CA PHE A 109 -2.47 -10.64 -14.33
C PHE A 109 -1.66 -11.51 -15.30
N HIS A 110 -0.81 -12.41 -14.80
CA HIS A 110 0.01 -13.28 -15.64
C HIS A 110 -0.83 -14.24 -16.48
N ALA A 111 -1.96 -14.74 -15.96
CA ALA A 111 -2.87 -15.59 -16.71
C ALA A 111 -3.51 -14.87 -17.91
N ARG A 112 -3.79 -13.57 -17.79
CA ARG A 112 -4.36 -12.76 -18.88
C ARG A 112 -3.33 -12.23 -19.88
N ALA A 113 -2.10 -12.01 -19.42
CA ALA A 113 -1.02 -11.44 -20.21
C ALA A 113 0.29 -12.20 -19.95
N PRO A 114 0.42 -13.45 -20.47
CA PRO A 114 1.58 -14.29 -20.20
C PRO A 114 2.89 -13.72 -20.76
N ASP A 115 2.80 -12.94 -21.85
CA ASP A 115 3.95 -12.31 -22.50
C ASP A 115 4.44 -11.06 -21.75
N GLU A 116 3.64 -10.54 -20.81
CA GLU A 116 4.05 -9.47 -19.90
C GLU A 116 4.71 -10.03 -18.64
N LEU A 117 5.84 -9.45 -18.23
CA LEU A 117 6.51 -9.85 -16.99
C LEU A 117 5.64 -9.56 -15.77
N GLY A 118 4.93 -8.43 -15.76
CA GLY A 118 4.13 -8.01 -14.63
C GLY A 118 3.89 -6.50 -14.63
N PRO A 119 2.92 -6.00 -13.85
CA PRO A 119 2.64 -4.58 -13.75
C PRO A 119 3.76 -3.84 -13.00
N ASP A 120 3.91 -2.55 -13.28
CA ASP A 120 4.74 -1.69 -12.43
C ASP A 120 4.16 -1.58 -11.00
N ALA A 121 5.01 -1.23 -10.02
CA ALA A 121 4.61 -1.17 -8.61
C ALA A 121 3.44 -0.22 -8.33
N ALA A 122 3.33 0.91 -9.04
CA ALA A 122 2.25 1.88 -8.84
C ALA A 122 0.94 1.38 -9.47
N ARG A 123 1.00 0.74 -10.64
CA ARG A 123 -0.14 0.06 -11.27
C ARG A 123 -0.63 -1.09 -10.40
N LEU A 124 0.28 -1.89 -9.85
CA LEU A 124 -0.06 -2.98 -8.94
C LEU A 124 -0.77 -2.43 -7.68
N ARG A 125 -0.28 -1.33 -7.08
CA ARG A 125 -0.98 -0.68 -5.96
C ARG A 125 -2.40 -0.27 -6.31
N ARG A 126 -2.61 0.33 -7.48
CA ARG A 126 -3.95 0.74 -7.95
C ARG A 126 -4.91 -0.45 -8.10
N LEU A 127 -4.40 -1.62 -8.53
CA LEU A 127 -5.18 -2.84 -8.67
C LEU A 127 -5.50 -3.50 -7.32
N VAL A 128 -4.52 -3.51 -6.42
CA VAL A 128 -4.60 -4.26 -5.14
C VAL A 128 -5.22 -3.41 -4.03
N ALA A 129 -4.71 -2.21 -3.79
CA ALA A 129 -5.09 -1.37 -2.67
C ALA A 129 -4.90 0.12 -2.98
N PRO A 130 -5.79 0.74 -3.79
CA PRO A 130 -5.62 2.10 -4.29
C PRO A 130 -5.59 3.17 -3.19
N ARG A 131 -6.17 2.88 -2.02
CA ARG A 131 -6.22 3.77 -0.85
C ARG A 131 -5.08 3.55 0.14
N LEU A 132 -4.25 2.52 -0.05
CA LEU A 132 -3.10 2.28 0.81
C LEU A 132 -2.07 3.38 0.59
N ALA A 133 -1.50 3.87 1.69
CA ALA A 133 -0.43 4.87 1.63
C ALA A 133 0.78 4.32 0.85
N GLU A 134 1.38 5.18 0.01
CA GLU A 134 2.53 4.80 -0.81
C GLU A 134 3.71 4.26 0.02
N PRO A 135 4.12 4.89 1.14
CA PRO A 135 5.23 4.36 1.95
C PRO A 135 4.93 2.94 2.49
N LEU A 136 3.71 2.71 2.95
CA LEU A 136 3.30 1.38 3.45
C LEU A 136 3.27 0.32 2.35
N TRP A 137 2.88 0.71 1.13
CA TRP A 137 2.93 -0.17 -0.02
C TRP A 137 4.36 -0.59 -0.38
N GLN A 138 5.29 0.36 -0.35
CA GLN A 138 6.70 0.07 -0.64
C GLN A 138 7.31 -0.86 0.41
N GLU A 139 7.01 -0.67 1.70
CA GLU A 139 7.44 -1.57 2.78
C GLU A 139 6.86 -2.98 2.60
N LEU A 140 5.57 -3.11 2.25
CA LEU A 140 4.97 -4.40 1.97
C LEU A 140 5.69 -5.11 0.82
N LEU A 141 5.92 -4.42 -0.31
CA LEU A 141 6.63 -5.00 -1.45
C LEU A 141 8.07 -5.38 -1.10
N ALA A 142 8.78 -4.54 -0.34
CA ALA A 142 10.12 -4.85 0.12
C ALA A 142 10.16 -6.12 0.97
N GLY A 143 9.22 -6.27 1.91
CA GLY A 143 9.09 -7.48 2.73
C GLY A 143 8.76 -8.74 1.90
N LEU A 144 7.88 -8.62 0.91
CA LEU A 144 7.56 -9.75 0.01
C LEU A 144 8.74 -10.12 -0.90
N ARG A 145 9.56 -9.15 -1.30
CA ARG A 145 10.80 -9.40 -2.06
C ARG A 145 11.85 -10.07 -1.19
N ALA A 146 12.03 -9.60 0.04
CA ALA A 146 12.97 -10.19 1.00
C ALA A 146 12.63 -11.65 1.34
N THR A 147 11.33 -11.98 1.39
CA THR A 147 10.84 -13.35 1.61
C THR A 147 10.73 -14.18 0.32
N GLY A 148 11.10 -13.62 -0.83
CA GLY A 148 11.06 -14.31 -2.12
C GLY A 148 9.66 -14.66 -2.60
N ARG A 149 8.61 -13.99 -2.09
CA ARG A 149 7.21 -14.18 -2.52
C ARG A 149 6.84 -13.40 -3.78
N VAL A 150 7.58 -12.34 -4.06
CA VAL A 150 7.50 -11.57 -5.31
C VAL A 150 8.92 -11.23 -5.77
N ALA A 151 9.08 -11.07 -7.06
CA ALA A 151 10.31 -10.60 -7.69
C ALA A 151 10.06 -9.27 -8.41
N GLN A 152 11.13 -8.51 -8.62
CA GLN A 152 11.08 -7.23 -9.31
C GLN A 152 12.21 -7.15 -10.33
N ARG A 153 11.88 -6.89 -11.60
CA ARG A 153 12.84 -6.64 -12.67
C ARG A 153 12.53 -5.29 -13.30
N GLY A 154 13.47 -4.35 -13.15
CA GLY A 154 13.20 -2.94 -13.48
C GLY A 154 12.02 -2.42 -12.66
N ALA A 155 11.03 -1.83 -13.33
CA ALA A 155 9.82 -1.33 -12.67
C ALA A 155 8.77 -2.42 -12.40
N CYS A 156 8.85 -3.57 -13.08
CA CYS A 156 7.82 -4.60 -13.08
C CYS A 156 7.93 -5.53 -11.87
N VAL A 157 6.81 -5.74 -11.19
CA VAL A 157 6.66 -6.68 -10.07
C VAL A 157 5.95 -7.92 -10.59
N HIS A 158 6.46 -9.10 -10.24
CA HIS A 158 5.96 -10.37 -10.73
C HIS A 158 6.09 -11.48 -9.68
N LEU A 159 5.44 -12.61 -9.92
CA LEU A 159 5.61 -13.80 -9.10
C LEU A 159 6.97 -14.44 -9.44
N PRO A 160 7.71 -14.99 -8.45
CA PRO A 160 9.02 -15.60 -8.69
C PRO A 160 8.99 -16.71 -9.75
N GLU A 161 7.92 -17.50 -9.77
CA GLU A 161 7.66 -18.56 -10.75
C GLU A 161 7.32 -18.03 -12.15
N HIS A 162 6.92 -16.76 -12.27
CA HIS A 162 6.61 -16.13 -13.55
C HIS A 162 7.86 -15.43 -14.10
N GLY A 163 8.45 -16.02 -15.13
CA GLY A 163 9.47 -15.37 -15.97
C GLY A 163 8.91 -15.17 -17.37
N VAL A 164 9.33 -14.11 -18.08
CA VAL A 164 8.97 -13.93 -19.50
C VAL A 164 9.48 -15.14 -20.27
N GLN A 165 8.59 -16.10 -20.50
CA GLN A 165 8.83 -17.19 -21.41
C GLN A 165 8.40 -16.69 -22.78
N LEU A 166 9.35 -16.65 -23.72
CA LEU A 166 9.01 -16.51 -25.12
C LEU A 166 7.98 -17.60 -25.44
N SER A 167 6.87 -17.25 -26.09
CA SER A 167 5.90 -18.21 -26.62
C SER A 167 6.60 -19.18 -27.58
N ALA A 168 5.98 -20.32 -27.90
CA ALA A 168 6.58 -21.28 -28.83
C ALA A 168 6.91 -20.65 -30.22
N VAL A 169 6.13 -19.66 -30.63
CA VAL A 169 6.38 -18.89 -31.87
C VAL A 169 7.57 -17.96 -31.66
N GLU A 170 7.59 -17.17 -30.60
CA GLU A 170 8.70 -16.26 -30.30
C GLU A 170 10.01 -17.00 -30.01
N GLN A 171 9.97 -18.19 -29.40
CA GLN A 171 11.15 -19.05 -29.21
C GLN A 171 11.72 -19.48 -30.56
N ARG A 172 10.86 -19.86 -31.51
CA ARG A 172 11.29 -20.23 -32.86
C ARG A 172 11.93 -19.05 -33.58
N ILE A 173 11.32 -17.87 -33.49
CA ILE A 173 11.86 -16.63 -34.04
C ILE A 173 13.20 -16.30 -33.37
N ALA A 174 13.26 -16.32 -32.03
CA ALA A 174 14.46 -16.07 -31.25
C ALA A 174 15.60 -17.02 -31.61
N GLN A 175 15.33 -18.32 -31.77
CA GLN A 175 16.31 -19.31 -32.21
C GLN A 175 16.83 -19.03 -33.64
N LYS A 176 15.98 -18.54 -34.55
CA LYS A 176 16.40 -18.14 -35.91
C LYS A 176 17.24 -16.87 -35.93
N ILE A 177 16.88 -15.86 -35.14
CA ILE A 177 17.58 -14.56 -35.12
C ILE A 177 18.84 -14.57 -34.24
N ALA A 178 18.92 -15.43 -33.21
CA ALA A 178 20.01 -15.45 -32.22
C ALA A 178 21.42 -15.55 -32.82
N PRO A 179 21.71 -16.38 -33.83
CA PRO A 179 23.04 -16.47 -34.42
C PRO A 179 23.47 -15.15 -35.08
N ARG A 180 22.53 -14.46 -35.74
CA ARG A 180 22.78 -13.17 -36.41
C ARG A 180 22.97 -12.04 -35.40
N LEU A 181 22.16 -12.01 -34.36
CA LEU A 181 22.31 -11.08 -33.24
C LEU A 181 23.67 -11.25 -32.54
N ALA A 182 24.11 -12.50 -32.33
CA ALA A 182 25.42 -12.79 -31.76
C ALA A 182 26.57 -12.33 -32.69
N ALA A 183 26.44 -12.57 -34.00
CA ALA A 183 27.44 -12.15 -35.00
C ALA A 183 27.55 -10.62 -35.14
N ALA A 184 26.45 -9.88 -34.95
CA ALA A 184 26.43 -8.43 -35.02
C ALA A 184 27.14 -7.73 -33.83
N GLY A 185 27.39 -8.46 -32.73
CA GLY A 185 28.16 -7.95 -31.60
C GLY A 185 27.58 -6.64 -31.02
N ALA A 186 28.47 -5.71 -30.66
CA ALA A 186 28.09 -4.43 -30.05
C ALA A 186 27.47 -3.42 -31.04
N GLU A 187 27.62 -3.64 -32.36
CA GLU A 187 27.01 -2.75 -33.37
C GLU A 187 25.50 -3.00 -33.53
N GLY A 188 25.02 -4.18 -33.10
CA GLY A 188 23.62 -4.56 -33.16
C GLY A 188 23.12 -4.80 -34.59
N ALA A 189 21.83 -5.12 -34.71
CA ALA A 189 21.20 -5.39 -36.00
C ALA A 189 19.83 -4.72 -36.06
N TRP A 190 19.44 -4.26 -37.26
CA TRP A 190 18.13 -3.65 -37.48
C TRP A 190 17.03 -4.72 -37.50
N ALA A 191 15.96 -4.49 -36.74
CA ALA A 191 14.84 -5.43 -36.65
C ALA A 191 14.23 -5.78 -38.03
N ARG A 192 14.17 -4.80 -38.95
CA ARG A 192 13.70 -4.99 -40.34
C ARG A 192 14.54 -5.99 -41.14
N ASP A 193 15.85 -5.97 -40.94
CA ASP A 193 16.77 -6.79 -41.71
C ASP A 193 16.81 -8.20 -41.13
N LEU A 194 16.73 -8.32 -39.80
CA LEU A 194 16.53 -9.60 -39.11
C LEU A 194 15.23 -10.30 -39.55
N ALA A 195 14.11 -9.57 -39.66
CA ALA A 195 12.84 -10.12 -40.12
C ALA A 195 12.95 -10.62 -41.57
N LYS A 196 13.46 -9.79 -42.47
CA LYS A 196 13.66 -10.14 -43.89
C LYS A 196 14.56 -11.36 -44.06
N ASP A 197 15.68 -11.41 -43.33
CA ASP A 197 16.70 -12.44 -43.52
C ASP A 197 16.34 -13.77 -42.85
N CYS A 198 15.47 -13.76 -41.84
CA CYS A 198 14.97 -14.96 -41.14
C CYS A 198 13.60 -15.45 -41.65
N GLY A 199 12.95 -14.68 -42.53
CA GLY A 199 11.65 -15.02 -43.12
C GLY A 199 10.51 -14.99 -42.10
N GLU A 200 10.53 -14.00 -41.21
CA GLU A 200 9.53 -13.75 -40.16
C GLU A 200 8.79 -12.43 -40.39
#